data_AF-A0A655F084-F1
#
_entry.id   AF-A0A655F084-F1
#
_cell.length_a   1.000
_cell.length_b   1.000
_cell.length_c   1.000
_cell.angle_alpha   90.00
_cell.angle_beta   90.00
_cell.angle_gamma   90.00
#
_symmetry.space_group_name_H-M   'P 1'
#
loop_
_entity.id
_entity.type
_entity.pdbx_description
1 polymer ?
#
loop_
_entity_poly.entity_id
_entity_poly.type
_entity_poly.pdbx_seq_one_letter_code
_entity_poly.pdbx_strand_id
1 'polypeptide(L)'
;MCHFSFTVISGALFVSARRYDSNMLANSREELVEVFDALDADLDRLDEVSFEVLSTPERLRSLERLECLARRLPAAQHTLINQLDTQASEEELGGTLCCALANRLRITKPEAGRRIAEAKP
;
A
#
# COMPACT_ATOMS: atom_id res chain seq x y z
N MET A 1 21.47 6.49 -12.63
CA MET A 1 22.09 6.37 -11.28
C MET A 1 21.67 7.59 -10.47
N CYS A 2 20.53 7.52 -9.79
CA CYS A 2 20.09 8.56 -8.86
C CYS A 2 20.26 8.00 -7.45
N HIS A 3 21.27 8.50 -6.76
CA HIS A 3 21.57 8.14 -5.38
C HIS A 3 20.54 8.87 -4.49
N PHE A 4 19.43 8.21 -4.16
CA PHE A 4 18.43 8.76 -3.25
C PHE A 4 18.90 8.53 -1.81
N SER A 5 19.59 9.52 -1.25
CA SER A 5 19.91 9.56 0.17
C SER A 5 18.62 9.72 0.98
N PHE A 6 18.18 8.60 1.57
CA PHE A 6 17.00 8.50 2.41
C PHE A 6 17.34 9.03 3.81
N THR A 7 17.12 10.31 4.08
CA THR A 7 17.06 10.79 5.46
C THR A 7 15.64 10.55 5.97
N VAL A 8 15.44 9.41 6.63
CA VAL A 8 14.23 9.13 7.40
C VAL A 8 14.11 10.19 8.49
N ILE A 9 13.13 11.10 8.36
CA ILE A 9 12.70 11.92 9.49
C ILE A 9 12.07 10.94 10.48
N SER A 10 12.79 10.71 11.57
CA SER A 10 12.41 9.91 12.72
C SER A 10 11.13 10.48 13.34
N GLY A 11 9.98 9.98 12.91
CA GLY A 11 8.74 10.03 13.69
C GLY A 11 8.84 8.93 14.73
N ALA A 12 8.77 9.29 16.00
CA ALA A 12 9.04 8.43 17.14
C ALA A 12 8.37 7.05 17.03
N LEU A 13 9.16 6.02 16.72
CA LEU A 13 8.80 4.63 17.00
C LEU A 13 8.72 4.49 18.53
N PHE A 14 7.50 4.44 19.05
CA PHE A 14 7.26 3.88 20.37
C PHE A 14 7.52 2.37 20.26
N VAL A 15 8.76 1.96 20.53
CA VAL A 15 9.17 0.56 20.64
C VAL A 15 8.53 0.00 21.91
N SER A 16 7.30 -0.49 21.76
CA SER A 16 6.69 -1.36 22.76
C SER A 16 7.48 -2.65 22.82
N ALA A 17 7.87 -3.00 24.04
CA ALA A 17 8.75 -4.07 24.47
C ALA A 17 8.75 -5.35 23.60
N ARG A 18 9.96 -5.77 23.21
CA ARG A 18 10.26 -7.13 22.72
C ARG A 18 9.72 -8.17 23.71
N ARG A 19 8.72 -8.95 23.29
CA ARG A 19 8.66 -10.38 23.63
C ARG A 19 9.22 -11.16 22.44
N TYR A 20 10.12 -12.09 22.75
CA TYR A 20 10.61 -13.08 21.80
C TYR A 20 9.45 -14.02 21.46
N ASP A 21 8.92 -13.94 20.24
CA ASP A 21 8.13 -15.00 19.65
C ASP A 21 8.86 -15.51 18.40
N SER A 22 9.40 -16.71 18.55
CA SER A 22 10.02 -17.47 17.48
C SER A 22 8.94 -17.90 16.47
N ASN A 23 8.74 -17.12 15.41
CA ASN A 23 8.16 -17.57 14.14
C ASN A 23 8.60 -16.63 13.01
N MET A 24 9.76 -16.93 12.43
CA MET A 24 10.47 -16.13 11.42
C MET A 24 9.77 -16.07 10.04
N LEU A 25 8.49 -16.45 9.92
CA LEU A 25 7.68 -16.40 8.70
C LEU A 25 6.16 -16.29 8.96
N ALA A 26 5.73 -15.56 9.99
CA ALA A 26 4.30 -15.27 10.16
C ALA A 26 4.09 -13.76 10.19
N ASN A 27 3.89 -13.16 9.00
CA ASN A 27 2.99 -12.01 8.88
C ASN A 27 1.65 -12.51 9.44
N SER A 28 1.46 -12.38 10.74
CA SER A 28 0.23 -12.85 11.38
C SER A 28 -0.91 -12.02 10.80
N ARG A 29 -2.11 -12.59 10.73
CA ARG A 29 -3.26 -11.83 10.23
C ARG A 29 -3.42 -10.52 10.99
N GLU A 30 -3.15 -10.57 12.29
CA GLU A 30 -3.15 -9.45 13.22
C GLU A 30 -2.10 -8.39 12.82
N GLU A 31 -0.87 -8.79 12.52
CA GLU A 31 0.19 -7.87 12.10
C GLU A 31 -0.16 -7.19 10.76
N LEU A 32 -0.74 -7.92 9.81
CA LEU A 32 -1.19 -7.33 8.54
C LEU A 32 -2.31 -6.31 8.76
N VAL A 33 -3.28 -6.62 9.64
CA VAL A 33 -4.35 -5.69 10.00
C VAL A 33 -3.78 -4.45 10.67
N GLU A 34 -2.88 -4.59 11.65
CA GLU A 34 -2.24 -3.48 12.33
C GLU A 34 -1.45 -2.57 11.37
N VAL A 35 -0.79 -3.13 10.36
CA VAL A 35 -0.07 -2.35 9.33
C VAL A 35 -1.05 -1.56 8.45
N PHE A 36 -2.17 -2.14 8.05
CA PHE A 36 -3.19 -1.41 7.29
C PHE A 36 -3.88 -0.34 8.14
N ASP A 37 -4.25 -0.66 9.38
CA ASP A 37 -4.87 0.30 10.31
C ASP A 37 -3.94 1.49 10.60
N ALA A 38 -2.64 1.24 10.77
CA ALA A 38 -1.65 2.30 10.95
C ALA A 38 -1.49 3.17 9.68
N LEU A 39 -1.52 2.56 8.49
CA LEU A 39 -1.47 3.29 7.22
C LEU A 39 -2.70 4.17 7.05
N ASP A 40 -3.89 3.65 7.33
CA ASP A 40 -5.14 4.41 7.25
C ASP A 40 -5.13 5.60 8.23
N ALA A 41 -4.68 5.38 9.47
CA ALA A 41 -4.55 6.45 10.47
C ALA A 41 -3.55 7.55 10.07
N ASP A 42 -2.43 7.19 9.44
CA ASP A 42 -1.46 8.17 8.95
C ASP A 42 -1.97 8.93 7.71
N LEU A 43 -2.80 8.30 6.87
CA LEU A 43 -3.48 8.97 5.75
C LEU A 43 -4.55 9.94 6.25
N ASP A 44 -5.37 9.55 7.23
CA ASP A 44 -6.37 10.43 7.86
C ASP A 44 -5.69 11.68 8.45
N ARG A 45 -4.55 11.49 9.12
CA ARG A 45 -3.73 12.60 9.64
C ARG A 45 -3.18 13.51 8.54
N LEU A 46 -2.83 12.94 7.38
CA LEU A 46 -2.37 13.73 6.24
C LEU A 46 -3.49 14.60 5.66
N ASP A 47 -4.73 14.10 5.68
CA ASP A 47 -5.91 14.86 5.21
C ASP A 47 -6.26 16.03 6.16
N GLU A 48 -5.89 15.93 7.43
CA GLU A 48 -6.10 16.98 8.43
C GLU A 48 -5.04 18.11 8.39
N VAL A 49 -3.87 17.89 7.79
CA VAL A 49 -2.80 18.90 7.76
C VAL A 49 -2.93 19.87 6.58
N SER A 50 -2.66 21.16 6.85
CA SER A 50 -2.62 22.19 5.81
C SER A 50 -1.22 22.38 5.24
N PHE A 51 -1.11 22.49 3.91
CA PHE A 51 0.12 22.84 3.20
C PHE A 51 0.32 24.36 3.04
N GLU A 52 -0.51 25.18 3.68
CA GLU A 52 -0.46 26.64 3.57
C GLU A 52 0.83 27.23 4.14
N VAL A 53 1.36 26.64 5.21
CA VAL A 53 2.61 27.06 5.86
C VAL A 53 3.86 26.76 5.03
N LEU A 54 3.75 25.91 4.01
CA LEU A 54 4.88 25.52 3.17
C LEU A 54 5.15 26.57 2.08
N SER A 55 6.42 26.89 1.86
CA SER A 55 6.85 27.61 0.66
C SER A 55 6.70 26.76 -0.60
N THR A 56 6.67 27.38 -1.78
CA THR A 56 6.59 26.67 -3.07
C THR A 56 7.60 25.51 -3.23
N PRO A 57 8.91 25.68 -2.94
CA PRO A 57 9.85 24.56 -3.03
C PRO A 57 9.62 23.46 -1.99
N GLU A 58 9.00 23.75 -0.85
CA GLU A 58 8.60 22.72 0.13
C GLU A 58 7.37 21.94 -0.36
N ARG A 59 6.40 22.62 -0.98
CA ARG A 59 5.25 21.95 -1.61
C ARG A 59 5.68 20.99 -2.71
N LEU A 60 6.62 21.38 -3.57
CA LEU A 60 7.16 20.50 -4.61
C LEU A 60 7.84 19.27 -4.02
N ARG A 61 8.65 19.42 -2.96
CA ARG A 61 9.26 18.29 -2.25
C ARG A 61 8.22 17.36 -1.60
N SER A 62 7.15 17.92 -1.04
CA SER A 62 6.03 17.12 -0.52
C SER A 62 5.33 16.33 -1.63
N LEU A 63 5.09 16.95 -2.80
CA LEU A 63 4.52 16.26 -3.96
C LEU A 63 5.41 15.12 -4.47
N GLU A 64 6.73 15.34 -4.56
CA GLU A 64 7.67 14.28 -4.94
C GLU A 64 7.62 13.09 -3.98
N ARG A 65 7.47 13.35 -2.67
CA ARG A 65 7.34 12.31 -1.65
C ARG A 65 6.03 11.54 -1.78
N LEU A 66 4.92 12.23 -1.99
CA LEU A 66 3.61 11.60 -2.21
C LEU A 66 3.63 10.73 -3.48
N GLU A 67 4.22 11.22 -4.56
CA GLU A 67 4.38 10.46 -5.79
C GLU A 67 5.24 9.22 -5.60
N CYS A 68 6.32 9.30 -4.82
CA CYS A 68 7.13 8.13 -4.47
C CYS A 68 6.31 7.07 -3.71
N LEU A 69 5.44 7.49 -2.79
CA LEU A 69 4.55 6.59 -2.07
C LEU A 69 3.51 5.98 -3.03
N ALA A 70 2.88 6.81 -3.86
CA ALA A 70 1.89 6.40 -4.86
C ALA A 70 2.46 5.35 -5.83
N ARG A 71 3.73 5.45 -6.21
CA ARG A 71 4.40 4.45 -7.08
C ARG A 71 4.74 3.13 -6.40
N ARG A 72 4.91 3.12 -5.07
CA ARG A 72 5.20 1.88 -4.31
C ARG A 72 3.94 1.04 -4.08
N LEU A 73 2.79 1.69 -3.97
CA LEU A 73 1.49 1.04 -3.74
C LEU A 73 1.12 -0.01 -4.83
N PRO A 74 1.26 0.27 -6.14
CA PRO A 74 1.04 -0.72 -7.19
C PRO A 74 1.86 -1.99 -7.03
N ALA A 75 3.14 -1.89 -6.65
CA ALA A 75 3.99 -3.07 -6.46
C ALA A 75 3.45 -3.99 -5.34
N ALA A 76 2.99 -3.41 -4.23
CA ALA A 76 2.34 -4.16 -3.15
C ALA A 76 0.99 -4.75 -3.60
N GLN A 77 0.20 -3.99 -4.36
CA GLN A 77 -1.07 -4.47 -4.93
C GLN A 77 -0.85 -5.66 -5.89
N HIS A 78 0.19 -5.63 -6.73
CA HIS A 78 0.49 -6.71 -7.65
C HIS A 78 0.79 -8.02 -6.93
N THR A 79 1.46 -7.98 -5.78
CA THR A 79 1.66 -9.18 -4.94
C THR A 79 0.32 -9.78 -4.49
N LEU A 80 -0.62 -8.96 -4.01
CA LEU A 80 -1.95 -9.42 -3.61
C LEU A 80 -2.78 -9.93 -4.80
N ILE A 81 -2.72 -9.25 -5.94
CA ILE A 81 -3.42 -9.66 -7.16
C ILE A 81 -2.90 -11.02 -7.64
N ASN A 82 -1.58 -11.23 -7.64
CA ASN A 82 -0.99 -12.52 -8.01
C ASN A 82 -1.36 -13.64 -7.04
N GLN A 83 -1.44 -13.35 -5.74
CA GLN A 83 -1.92 -14.31 -4.74
C GLN A 83 -3.39 -14.69 -4.99
N LEU A 84 -4.25 -13.70 -5.26
CA LEU A 84 -5.66 -13.95 -5.61
C LEU A 84 -5.78 -14.76 -6.91
N ASP A 85 -5.00 -14.44 -7.95
CA ASP A 85 -4.99 -15.16 -9.23
C ASP A 85 -4.55 -16.62 -9.08
N THR A 86 -3.64 -16.89 -8.13
CA THR A 86 -3.10 -18.23 -7.88
C THR A 86 -3.98 -19.06 -6.94
N GLN A 87 -4.60 -18.43 -5.94
CA GLN A 87 -5.21 -19.13 -4.80
C GLN A 87 -6.73 -19.13 -4.82
N ALA A 88 -7.38 -18.12 -5.40
CA ALA A 88 -8.84 -17.98 -5.32
C ALA A 88 -9.54 -18.70 -6.48
N SER A 89 -10.60 -19.45 -6.17
CA SER A 89 -11.46 -20.04 -7.21
C SER A 89 -12.48 -19.02 -7.74
N GLU A 90 -13.00 -19.24 -8.95
CA GLU A 90 -14.07 -18.39 -9.49
C GLU A 90 -15.34 -18.43 -8.63
N GLU A 91 -15.61 -19.54 -7.92
CA GLU A 91 -16.75 -19.62 -7.00
C GLU A 91 -16.57 -18.71 -5.78
N GLU A 92 -15.36 -18.69 -5.21
CA GLU A 92 -15.02 -17.83 -4.06
C GLU A 92 -15.07 -16.34 -4.44
N LEU A 93 -14.66 -16.03 -5.67
CA LEU A 93 -14.67 -14.68 -6.23
C LEU A 93 -16.07 -14.24 -6.71
N GLY A 94 -16.99 -15.19 -6.93
CA GLY A 94 -18.32 -14.93 -7.50
C GLY A 94 -18.28 -14.57 -8.99
N GLY A 95 -17.28 -15.07 -9.72
CA GLY A 95 -17.00 -14.78 -11.13
C GLY A 95 -15.51 -14.67 -11.43
N THR A 96 -15.15 -14.13 -12.59
CA THR A 96 -13.73 -13.96 -12.96
C THR A 96 -13.03 -12.93 -12.06
N LEU A 97 -11.72 -13.12 -11.81
CA LEU A 97 -10.90 -12.19 -11.01
C LEU A 97 -11.06 -10.73 -11.46
N CYS A 98 -11.07 -10.48 -12.76
CA CYS A 98 -11.29 -9.13 -13.31
C CYS A 98 -12.64 -8.53 -12.88
N CYS A 99 -13.73 -9.32 -12.91
CA CYS A 99 -15.03 -8.85 -12.45
C CYS A 99 -15.06 -8.63 -10.92
N ALA A 100 -14.45 -9.54 -10.15
CA ALA A 100 -14.36 -9.43 -8.70
C ALA A 100 -13.59 -8.17 -8.28
N LEU A 101 -12.42 -7.91 -8.88
CA LEU A 101 -11.61 -6.72 -8.62
C LEU A 101 -12.35 -5.44 -9.03
N ALA A 102 -12.96 -5.40 -10.21
CA ALA A 102 -13.73 -4.23 -10.66
C ALA A 102 -14.84 -3.86 -9.66
N ASN A 103 -15.60 -4.85 -9.19
CA ASN A 103 -16.69 -4.64 -8.25
C ASN A 103 -16.19 -4.24 -6.85
N ARG A 104 -15.19 -4.96 -6.31
CA ARG A 104 -14.70 -4.76 -4.93
C ARG A 104 -13.90 -3.47 -4.78
N LEU A 105 -13.04 -3.16 -5.75
CA LEU A 105 -12.23 -1.94 -5.74
C LEU A 105 -12.97 -0.73 -6.31
N ARG A 106 -14.21 -0.90 -6.79
CA ARG A 106 -15.03 0.13 -7.44
C ARG A 106 -14.31 0.82 -8.60
N ILE A 107 -13.63 0.02 -9.42
CA ILE A 107 -12.91 0.47 -10.62
C ILE A 107 -13.55 -0.10 -11.88
N THR A 108 -13.19 0.44 -13.05
CA THR A 108 -13.68 -0.07 -14.32
C THR A 108 -13.06 -1.44 -14.63
N LYS A 109 -13.77 -2.28 -15.41
CA LYS A 109 -13.23 -3.57 -15.88
C LYS A 109 -11.91 -3.43 -16.67
N PRO A 110 -11.75 -2.45 -17.59
CA PRO A 110 -10.47 -2.23 -18.26
C PRO A 110 -9.33 -1.90 -17.29
N GLU A 111 -9.59 -1.10 -16.26
CA GLU A 111 -8.60 -0.77 -15.23
C GLU A 111 -8.23 -1.98 -14.37
N ALA A 112 -9.20 -2.81 -13.99
CA ALA A 112 -8.94 -4.09 -13.32
C ALA A 112 -8.09 -5.02 -14.20
N GLY A 113 -8.43 -5.13 -15.49
CA GLY A 113 -7.66 -5.91 -16.47
C GLY A 113 -6.23 -5.39 -16.65
N ARG A 114 -6.03 -4.08 -16.67
CA ARG A 114 -4.70 -3.45 -16.72
C ARG A 114 -3.87 -3.84 -15.50
N ARG A 115 -4.42 -3.74 -14.29
CA ARG A 115 -3.71 -4.12 -13.05
C ARG A 115 -3.37 -5.60 -12.99
N ILE A 116 -4.25 -6.48 -13.47
CA ILE A 116 -3.96 -7.91 -13.59
C ILE A 116 -2.80 -8.12 -14.58
N ALA A 117 -2.83 -7.46 -15.75
CA ALA A 117 -1.78 -7.57 -16.75
C ALA A 117 -0.43 -7.05 -16.25
N GLU A 118 -0.42 -5.94 -15.51
CA GLU A 118 0.79 -5.36 -14.89
C GLU A 118 1.31 -6.18 -13.70
N ALA A 119 0.46 -6.97 -13.05
CA ALA A 119 0.85 -7.84 -11.95
C ALA A 119 1.56 -9.12 -12.43
N LYS A 120 1.32 -9.57 -13.67
CA LYS A 120 1.94 -10.77 -14.21
C LYS A 120 3.48 -10.66 -14.21
N PRO A 121 4.21 -11.65 -13.65
CA PRO A 121 5.67 -11.65 -13.58
C PRO A 121 6.35 -11.80 -14.95
#